data_AF-A0A2X4WQC2-F1
#
_entry.id   AF-A0A2X4WQC2-F1
#
_cell.length_a   1.000
_cell.length_b   1.000
_cell.length_c   1.000
_cell.angle_alpha   90.00
_cell.angle_beta   90.00
_cell.angle_gamma   90.00
#
_symmetry.space_group_name_H-M   'P 1'
#
loop_
_entity.id
_entity.type
_entity.pdbx_description
1 polymer ?
#
loop_
_entity_poly.entity_id
_entity_poly.type
_entity_poly.pdbx_seq_one_letter_code
_entity_poly.pdbx_strand_id
1 'polypeptide(L)'
;MAITGQDADLAAVKRIMAGTQTMTVYKPISKLADEAASIAVQLGKGEKPKSNATLNNGVKPVPAWLLTPIPVDKSNIDSTIIADGSIKKPILINTDIR
;
A
#
# COMPACT_ATOMS: atom_id res chain seq x y z
N MET A 1 3.78 -5.52 24.54
CA MET A 1 2.58 -4.90 23.95
C MET A 1 2.66 -5.05 22.45
N ALA A 2 1.55 -5.32 21.76
CA ALA A 2 1.53 -5.34 20.30
C ALA A 2 1.50 -3.91 19.75
N ILE A 3 2.26 -3.65 18.68
CA ILE A 3 2.35 -2.35 18.01
C ILE A 3 2.08 -2.56 16.52
N THR A 4 1.04 -1.92 16.01
CA THR A 4 0.66 -1.95 14.59
C THR A 4 1.17 -0.71 13.85
N GLY A 5 1.04 -0.70 12.52
CA GLY A 5 1.39 0.44 11.68
C GLY A 5 0.79 0.31 10.28
N GLN A 6 1.11 1.28 9.42
CA GLN A 6 0.70 1.30 8.02
C GLN A 6 1.84 1.79 7.12
N ASP A 7 1.62 1.73 5.82
CA ASP A 7 2.48 2.22 4.73
C ASP A 7 3.71 1.37 4.43
N ALA A 8 4.16 0.58 5.42
CA ALA A 8 5.28 -0.34 5.25
C ALA A 8 6.61 0.35 4.89
N ASP A 9 6.84 1.52 5.49
CA ASP A 9 8.11 2.24 5.39
C ASP A 9 9.31 1.37 5.77
N LEU A 10 10.48 1.64 5.17
CA LEU A 10 11.71 0.90 5.46
C LEU A 10 12.01 0.78 6.96
N ALA A 11 11.84 1.87 7.71
CA ALA A 11 12.05 1.86 9.15
C ALA A 11 11.04 0.95 9.89
N ALA A 12 9.77 0.92 9.44
CA ALA A 12 8.76 0.02 10.00
C ALA A 12 9.08 -1.44 9.69
N VAL A 13 9.48 -1.77 8.46
CA VAL A 13 9.88 -3.13 8.08
C VAL A 13 11.11 -3.59 8.87
N LYS A 14 12.11 -2.72 9.06
CA LYS A 14 13.26 -2.98 9.93
C LYS A 14 12.84 -3.24 11.39
N ARG A 15 11.92 -2.44 11.93
CA ARG A 15 11.36 -2.67 13.28
C ARG A 15 10.59 -3.99 13.38
N ILE A 16 9.82 -4.34 12.35
CA ILE A 16 9.12 -5.63 12.26
C ILE A 16 10.13 -6.76 12.31
N MET A 17 11.19 -6.73 11.48
CA MET A 17 12.26 -7.73 11.53
C MET A 17 12.94 -7.80 12.90
N ALA A 18 13.24 -6.66 13.52
CA ALA A 18 13.82 -6.58 14.86
C ALA A 18 12.85 -6.99 15.98
N GLY A 19 11.56 -7.20 15.68
CA GLY A 19 10.53 -7.59 16.65
C GLY A 19 10.03 -6.46 17.56
N THR A 20 10.38 -5.20 17.27
CA THR A 20 9.95 -4.03 18.04
C THR A 20 8.62 -3.45 17.54
N GLN A 21 8.18 -3.85 16.34
CA GLN A 21 6.87 -3.58 15.78
C GLN A 21 6.24 -4.91 15.35
N THR A 22 4.94 -5.11 15.59
CA THR A 22 4.26 -6.38 15.35
C THR A 22 3.92 -6.56 13.87
N MET A 23 3.37 -5.52 13.24
CA MET A 23 2.92 -5.58 11.85
C MET A 23 2.80 -4.18 11.23
N THR A 24 2.63 -4.14 9.91
CA THR A 24 2.26 -2.96 9.12
C THR A 24 1.22 -3.34 8.08
N VAL A 25 0.51 -2.36 7.53
CA VAL A 25 -0.37 -2.56 6.36
C VAL A 25 0.29 -1.99 5.12
N TYR A 26 0.64 -2.86 4.17
CA TYR A 26 1.20 -2.50 2.88
C TYR A 26 0.11 -2.10 1.88
N LYS A 27 0.32 -0.98 1.19
CA LYS A 27 -0.58 -0.43 0.16
C LYS A 27 0.26 -0.14 -1.09
N PRO A 28 0.20 -1.00 -2.12
CA PRO A 28 1.02 -0.82 -3.32
C PRO A 28 0.73 0.50 -4.04
N ILE A 29 1.69 1.42 -4.04
CA ILE A 29 1.53 2.75 -4.66
C ILE A 29 1.43 2.61 -6.19
N SER A 30 2.16 1.67 -6.79
CA SER A 30 2.08 1.35 -8.23
C SER A 30 0.66 1.03 -8.65
N LYS A 31 0.00 0.08 -7.96
CA LYS A 31 -1.39 -0.30 -8.26
C LYS A 31 -2.37 0.87 -8.10
N LEU A 32 -2.16 1.72 -7.09
CA LEU A 32 -2.98 2.92 -6.91
C LEU A 32 -2.78 3.90 -8.07
N ALA A 33 -1.54 4.13 -8.48
CA ALA A 33 -1.21 5.02 -9.59
C ALA A 33 -1.76 4.50 -10.93
N ASP A 34 -1.62 3.21 -11.21
CA ASP A 34 -2.11 2.57 -12.43
C ASP A 34 -3.63 2.68 -12.56
N GLU A 35 -4.37 2.37 -11.49
CA GLU A 35 -5.82 2.51 -11.47
C GLU A 35 -6.25 3.97 -11.57
N ALA A 36 -5.60 4.88 -10.85
CA ALA A 36 -5.90 6.31 -10.92
C ALA A 36 -5.67 6.88 -12.33
N ALA A 37 -4.57 6.49 -13.00
CA ALA A 37 -4.28 6.90 -14.37
C ALA A 37 -5.32 6.34 -15.35
N SER A 38 -5.68 5.06 -15.22
CA SER A 38 -6.72 4.42 -16.03
C SER A 38 -8.07 5.13 -15.90
N ILE A 39 -8.47 5.45 -14.66
CA ILE A 39 -9.69 6.19 -14.35
C ILE A 39 -9.65 7.60 -14.95
N ALA A 40 -8.52 8.31 -14.82
CA ALA A 40 -8.35 9.66 -15.36
C ALA A 40 -8.49 9.68 -16.90
N VAL A 41 -7.91 8.70 -17.60
CA VAL A 41 -8.04 8.55 -19.06
C VAL A 41 -9.48 8.28 -19.46
N GLN A 42 -10.19 7.37 -18.78
CA GLN A 42 -11.59 7.07 -19.05
C GLN A 42 -12.48 8.32 -18.88
N LEU A 43 -12.30 9.04 -17.77
CA LEU A 43 -13.02 10.29 -17.53
C LEU A 43 -12.72 11.35 -18.59
N GLY A 44 -11.45 11.48 -19.00
CA GLY A 44 -11.05 12.40 -20.06
C GLY A 44 -11.66 12.08 -21.43
N LYS A 45 -12.04 10.82 -21.67
CA LYS A 45 -12.78 10.36 -22.86
C LYS A 45 -14.30 10.49 -22.71
N GLY A 46 -14.79 10.98 -21.58
CA GLY A 46 -16.23 11.03 -21.27
C GLY A 46 -16.83 9.66 -20.91
N GLU A 47 -16.00 8.65 -20.69
CA GLU A 47 -16.44 7.32 -20.27
C GLU A 47 -16.75 7.32 -18.77
N LYS A 48 -17.57 6.36 -18.32
CA LYS A 48 -17.86 6.14 -16.91
C LYS A 48 -16.97 5.03 -16.36
N PRO A 49 -16.00 5.33 -15.47
CA PRO A 49 -15.14 4.31 -14.88
C PRO A 49 -15.92 3.32 -14.03
N LYS A 50 -15.39 2.10 -13.93
CA LYS A 50 -15.88 1.10 -12.98
C LYS A 50 -15.69 1.60 -11.55
N SER A 51 -16.60 1.21 -10.67
CA SER A 51 -16.52 1.45 -9.22
C SER A 51 -16.91 0.16 -8.50
N ASN A 52 -16.31 -0.08 -7.34
CA ASN A 52 -16.65 -1.22 -6.47
C ASN A 52 -17.25 -0.75 -5.13
N ALA A 53 -17.33 0.56 -4.92
CA ALA A 53 -17.91 1.16 -3.73
C ALA A 53 -18.56 2.51 -4.07
N THR A 54 -19.35 3.02 -3.12
CA THR A 54 -19.87 4.40 -3.14
C THR A 54 -19.67 5.00 -1.77
N LEU A 55 -18.99 6.15 -1.71
CA LEU A 55 -18.69 6.86 -0.46
C LEU A 55 -19.42 8.20 -0.43
N ASN A 56 -20.05 8.54 0.68
CA ASN A 56 -20.67 9.85 0.86
C ASN A 56 -19.61 10.85 1.31
N ASN A 57 -19.45 11.97 0.57
CA ASN A 57 -18.53 13.04 0.91
C ASN A 57 -19.17 14.23 1.64
N GLY A 58 -20.41 14.08 2.12
CA GLY A 58 -21.23 15.13 2.75
C GLY A 58 -22.08 15.94 1.77
N VAL A 59 -21.85 15.82 0.45
CA VAL A 59 -22.60 16.52 -0.60
C VAL A 59 -23.34 15.54 -1.50
N LYS A 60 -22.66 14.47 -1.92
CA LYS A 60 -23.22 13.45 -2.80
C LYS A 60 -22.59 12.08 -2.59
N PRO A 61 -23.27 11.00 -2.99
CA PRO A 61 -22.61 9.71 -3.18
C PRO A 61 -21.56 9.81 -4.30
N VAL A 62 -20.32 9.43 -4.01
CA VAL A 62 -19.19 9.41 -4.93
C VAL A 62 -18.84 7.96 -5.26
N PRO A 63 -18.93 7.53 -6.53
CA PRO A 63 -18.41 6.22 -6.95
C PRO A 63 -16.90 6.14 -6.67
N ALA A 64 -16.46 5.06 -6.04
CA ALA A 64 -15.08 4.86 -5.63
C ALA A 64 -14.56 3.49 -6.08
N TRP A 65 -13.25 3.43 -6.30
CA TRP A 65 -12.52 2.20 -6.48
C TRP A 65 -11.59 2.00 -5.28
N LEU A 66 -11.92 1.03 -4.42
CA LEU A 66 -11.15 0.72 -3.22
C LEU A 66 -10.24 -0.47 -3.49
N LEU A 67 -8.93 -0.26 -3.37
CA LEU A 67 -7.93 -1.30 -3.44
C LEU A 67 -7.82 -2.05 -2.11
N THR A 68 -7.61 -3.35 -2.18
CA THR A 68 -7.42 -4.20 -0.98
C THR A 68 -6.03 -3.98 -0.40
N PRO A 69 -5.91 -3.49 0.85
CA PRO A 69 -4.62 -3.39 1.53
C PRO A 69 -4.11 -4.78 1.96
N ILE A 70 -2.79 -4.91 2.15
CA ILE A 70 -2.13 -6.18 2.46
C ILE A 70 -1.52 -6.10 3.87
N PRO A 71 -1.96 -6.90 4.85
CA PRO A 71 -1.29 -6.96 6.15
C PRO A 71 0.08 -7.63 6.01
N VAL A 72 1.09 -7.04 6.63
CA VAL A 72 2.48 -7.51 6.57
C VAL A 72 3.08 -7.65 7.96
N ASP A 73 3.66 -8.81 8.22
CA ASP A 73 4.43 -9.14 9.41
C ASP A 73 5.71 -9.91 9.02
N LYS A 74 6.47 -10.39 10.00
CA LYS A 74 7.74 -11.11 9.75
C LYS A 74 7.60 -12.28 8.78
N SER A 75 6.44 -12.93 8.70
CA SER A 75 6.23 -14.16 7.91
C SER A 75 6.08 -13.90 6.41
N ASN A 76 5.70 -12.68 6.00
CA ASN A 76 5.32 -12.40 4.62
C ASN A 76 5.99 -11.15 4.01
N ILE A 77 6.99 -10.53 4.66
CA ILE A 77 7.75 -9.39 4.09
C ILE A 77 8.32 -9.73 2.71
N ASP A 78 8.93 -10.91 2.57
CA ASP A 78 9.60 -11.31 1.32
C ASP A 78 8.59 -11.54 0.18
N SER A 79 7.43 -12.11 0.46
CA SER A 79 6.38 -12.40 -0.53
C SER A 79 5.47 -11.19 -0.86
N THR A 80 5.62 -10.09 -0.13
CA THR A 80 4.82 -8.87 -0.32
C THR A 80 5.69 -7.71 -0.78
N ILE A 81 6.35 -7.03 0.15
CA ILE A 81 7.06 -5.77 -0.09
C ILE A 81 8.30 -5.99 -0.97
N ILE A 82 9.04 -7.08 -0.75
CA ILE A 82 10.24 -7.39 -1.53
C ILE A 82 9.87 -7.90 -2.92
N ALA A 83 8.91 -8.82 -3.01
CA ALA A 83 8.42 -9.34 -4.28
C ALA A 83 7.84 -8.25 -5.19
N ASP A 84 7.14 -7.27 -4.61
CA ASP A 84 6.60 -6.11 -5.34
C ASP A 84 7.66 -5.04 -5.66
N GLY A 85 8.89 -5.22 -5.18
CA GLY A 85 10.03 -4.33 -5.45
C GLY A 85 9.98 -2.98 -4.71
N SER A 86 8.98 -2.75 -3.86
CA SER A 86 8.82 -1.52 -3.07
C SER A 86 9.96 -1.27 -2.10
N ILE A 87 10.54 -2.33 -1.54
CA ILE A 87 11.82 -2.27 -0.82
C ILE A 87 12.75 -3.31 -1.41
N LYS A 88 13.98 -2.92 -1.73
CA LYS A 88 15.00 -3.86 -2.20
C LYS A 88 15.63 -4.57 -1.00
N LYS A 89 15.72 -5.90 -1.07
CA LYS A 89 16.32 -6.74 -0.01
C LYS A 89 17.70 -6.28 0.48
N PRO A 90 18.63 -5.80 -0.38
CA PRO A 90 19.90 -5.26 0.08
C PRO A 90 19.76 -4.04 1.00
N ILE A 91 18.80 -3.15 0.74
CA ILE A 91 18.55 -1.95 1.55
C ILE A 91 17.96 -2.33 2.92
N LEU A 92 17.18 -3.41 2.96
CA LEU A 92 16.59 -3.91 4.20
C LEU A 92 17.64 -4.50 5.15
N ILE A 93 18.65 -5.18 4.60
CA ILE A 93 19.71 -5.85 5.36
C ILE A 93 20.81 -4.86 5.79
N ASN A 94 21.05 -3.79 5.03
CA ASN A 94 22.08 -2.82 5.35
C ASN A 94 21.67 -1.95 6.57
N THR A 95 22.54 -1.87 7.57
CA THR A 95 22.36 -1.06 8.78
C THR A 95 22.65 0.43 8.58
N ASP A 96 23.31 0.83 7.49
CA ASP A 96 23.57 2.23 7.20
C ASP A 96 22.35 2.93 6.58
N ILE A 97 21.85 3.94 7.28
CA ILE A 97 20.90 4.93 6.77
C ILE A 97 21.69 6.24 6.74
N ARG A 98 22.43 6.48 5.67
CA ARG A 98 23.03 7.78 5.36
C ARG A 98 22.42 8.30 4.07
#